data_AF-A0A0N0IVJ9-F1
#
_entry.id   AF-A0A0N0IVJ9-F1
#
_cell.length_a   1.000
_cell.length_b   1.000
_cell.length_c   1.000
_cell.angle_alpha   90.00
_cell.angle_beta   90.00
_cell.angle_gamma   90.00
#
_symmetry.space_group_name_H-M   'P 1'
#
loop_
_entity.id
_entity.type
_entity.pdbx_description
1 polymer ?
#
loop_
_entity_poly.entity_id
_entity_poly.type
_entity_poly.pdbx_seq_one_letter_code
_entity_poly.pdbx_strand_id
1 'polypeptide(L)'
;MIYKSMKKEFIPVINRSCFEEVILKKQGNEGNNTLVVNTIDEKIKNTDIYTGFINLCREFNIEVESFIQDDFCHVVISTNGWGSLSMEYEDPLTDISTDLATALYRELFTQIRKQDFVQKSLPKQ
;
A
#
# COMPACT_ATOMS: atom_id res chain seq x y z
N MET A 1 10.52 -5.76 -35.76
CA MET A 1 11.19 -6.09 -34.48
C MET A 1 10.28 -5.61 -33.36
N ILE A 2 9.76 -6.51 -32.55
CA ILE A 2 9.05 -6.13 -31.32
C ILE A 2 10.13 -6.04 -30.25
N TYR A 3 10.52 -4.83 -29.84
CA TYR A 3 11.39 -4.66 -28.69
C TYR A 3 10.60 -5.10 -27.47
N LYS A 4 10.96 -6.25 -26.89
CA LYS A 4 10.45 -6.68 -25.60
C LYS A 4 11.15 -5.80 -24.57
N SER A 5 10.48 -4.73 -24.13
CA SER A 5 11.08 -3.81 -23.18
C SER A 5 11.43 -4.58 -21.90
N MET A 6 12.70 -4.52 -21.50
CA MET A 6 13.21 -5.28 -20.37
C MET A 6 12.82 -4.56 -19.08
N LYS A 7 12.01 -5.20 -18.25
CA LYS A 7 11.76 -4.74 -16.89
C LYS A 7 13.01 -4.97 -16.04
N LYS A 8 13.47 -3.92 -15.37
CA LYS A 8 14.57 -4.00 -14.41
C LYS A 8 14.05 -3.65 -13.02
N GLU A 9 14.14 -4.58 -12.07
CA GLU A 9 13.78 -4.29 -10.68
C GLU A 9 14.59 -3.13 -10.11
N PHE A 10 13.94 -2.29 -9.31
CA PHE A 10 14.60 -1.23 -8.55
C PHE A 10 13.91 -1.05 -7.20
N ILE A 11 14.59 -0.38 -6.27
CA ILE A 11 14.05 -0.05 -4.95
C ILE A 11 13.71 1.45 -4.98
N PRO A 12 12.44 1.84 -4.79
CA PRO A 12 12.06 3.25 -4.79
C PRO A 12 12.65 3.98 -3.59
N VAL A 13 12.91 5.28 -3.75
CA VAL A 13 13.33 6.14 -2.65
C VAL A 13 12.13 6.40 -1.74
N ILE A 14 12.24 5.95 -0.49
CA ILE A 14 11.23 6.12 0.55
C ILE A 14 11.83 6.81 1.77
N ASN A 15 11.41 8.04 2.02
CA ASN A 15 11.50 8.71 3.30
C ASN A 15 10.48 8.11 4.29
N ARG A 16 10.99 7.26 5.20
CA ARG A 16 10.18 6.56 6.19
C ARG A 16 9.40 7.52 7.09
N SER A 17 10.00 8.60 7.57
CA SER A 17 9.31 9.54 8.45
C SER A 17 8.11 10.20 7.76
N CYS A 18 8.25 10.61 6.49
CA CYS A 18 7.13 11.15 5.72
C CYS A 18 6.06 10.08 5.47
N PHE A 19 6.46 8.85 5.16
CA PHE A 19 5.54 7.73 4.99
C PHE A 19 4.69 7.51 6.26
N GLU A 20 5.36 7.41 7.41
CA GLU A 20 4.73 7.16 8.71
C GLU A 20 3.79 8.29 9.12
N GLU A 21 4.22 9.54 8.94
CA GLU A 21 3.39 10.72 9.22
C GLU A 21 2.09 10.68 8.41
N VAL A 22 2.15 10.31 7.12
CA VAL A 22 0.96 10.19 6.27
C VAL A 22 0.01 9.11 6.78
N ILE A 23 0.53 7.94 7.20
CA ILE A 23 -0.30 6.86 7.75
C ILE A 23 -1.00 7.30 9.04
N LEU A 24 -0.25 7.87 9.99
CA LEU A 24 -0.80 8.35 11.26
C LEU A 24 -1.83 9.47 11.06
N LYS A 25 -1.54 10.41 10.14
CA LYS A 25 -2.47 11.49 9.78
C LYS A 25 -3.78 10.94 9.20
N LYS A 26 -3.73 9.89 8.39
CA LYS A 26 -4.93 9.28 7.81
C LYS A 26 -5.79 8.60 8.88
N GLN A 27 -5.18 7.89 9.81
CA GLN A 27 -5.88 7.31 10.97
C GLN A 27 -6.62 8.38 11.78
N GLY A 28 -6.00 9.54 12.00
CA GLY A 28 -6.59 10.65 12.76
C GLY A 28 -7.69 11.43 12.02
N ASN A 29 -7.74 11.37 10.68
CA ASN A 29 -8.63 12.22 9.87
C ASN A 29 -9.80 11.49 9.21
N GLU A 30 -9.75 10.17 9.04
CA GLU A 30 -10.85 9.47 8.36
C GLU A 30 -12.07 9.29 9.28
N GLY A 31 -13.13 10.01 8.94
CA GLY A 31 -14.42 9.98 9.63
C GLY A 31 -14.94 8.56 9.88
N ASN A 32 -14.92 8.18 11.15
CA ASN A 32 -15.73 7.14 11.79
C ASN A 32 -15.52 5.65 11.42
N ASN A 33 -14.54 5.25 10.59
CA ASN A 33 -14.25 3.81 10.48
C ASN A 33 -13.25 3.34 11.55
N THR A 34 -13.74 3.29 12.79
CA THR A 34 -12.98 2.84 13.97
C THR A 34 -12.38 1.45 13.77
N LEU A 35 -13.02 0.56 13.00
CA LEU A 35 -12.48 -0.77 12.73
C LEU A 35 -11.16 -0.70 11.96
N VAL A 36 -11.10 0.07 10.88
CA VAL A 36 -9.87 0.20 10.10
C VAL A 36 -8.77 0.83 10.94
N VAL A 37 -9.08 1.91 11.65
CA VAL A 37 -8.13 2.60 12.52
C VAL A 37 -7.59 1.65 13.59
N ASN A 38 -8.45 0.92 14.30
CA ASN A 38 -8.04 -0.03 15.34
C ASN A 38 -7.21 -1.18 14.76
N THR A 39 -7.61 -1.72 13.61
CA THR A 39 -6.86 -2.81 12.95
C THR A 39 -5.44 -2.37 12.63
N ILE A 40 -5.26 -1.16 12.11
CA ILE A 40 -3.92 -0.64 11.81
C ILE A 40 -3.18 -0.33 13.11
N ASP A 41 -3.79 0.38 14.06
CA ASP A 41 -3.17 0.71 15.37
C ASP A 41 -2.67 -0.54 16.09
N GLU A 42 -3.49 -1.56 16.26
CA GLU A 42 -3.11 -2.82 16.93
C GLU A 42 -1.89 -3.48 16.29
N LYS A 43 -1.78 -3.42 14.97
CA LYS A 43 -0.70 -4.06 14.20
C LYS A 43 0.61 -3.26 14.23
N ILE A 44 0.54 -1.93 14.30
CA ILE A 44 1.73 -1.07 14.23
C ILE A 44 2.17 -0.50 15.57
N LYS A 45 1.32 -0.50 16.61
CA LYS A 45 1.58 0.15 17.91
C LYS A 45 2.82 -0.36 18.66
N ASN A 46 3.26 -1.59 18.40
CA ASN A 46 4.43 -2.19 19.03
C ASN A 46 5.52 -2.58 18.01
N THR A 47 5.48 -2.02 16.80
CA THR A 47 6.42 -2.31 15.73
C THR A 47 6.88 -1.03 15.03
N ASP A 48 7.93 -1.13 14.22
CA ASP A 48 8.30 -0.09 13.27
C ASP A 48 7.13 0.16 12.31
N ILE A 49 6.62 1.40 12.22
CA ILE A 49 5.38 1.70 11.52
C ILE A 49 5.48 1.31 10.05
N TYR A 50 6.59 1.65 9.39
CA TYR A 50 6.80 1.26 8.00
C TYR A 50 6.72 -0.26 7.82
N THR A 51 7.48 -1.03 8.61
CA THR A 51 7.51 -2.50 8.53
C THR A 51 6.16 -3.11 8.87
N GLY A 52 5.53 -2.66 9.95
CA GLY A 52 4.22 -3.13 10.41
C GLY A 52 3.14 -2.88 9.36
N PHE A 53 3.17 -1.70 8.74
CA PHE A 53 2.19 -1.33 7.72
C PHE A 53 2.37 -2.13 6.43
N ILE A 54 3.60 -2.31 5.93
CA ILE A 54 3.87 -3.14 4.75
C ILE A 54 3.48 -4.60 4.99
N ASN A 55 3.78 -5.14 6.18
CA ASN A 55 3.37 -6.51 6.53
C ASN A 55 1.84 -6.63 6.60
N LEU A 56 1.16 -5.63 7.15
CA LEU A 56 -0.29 -5.59 7.17
C LEU A 56 -0.89 -5.55 5.76
N CYS A 57 -0.32 -4.77 4.83
CA CYS A 57 -0.72 -4.81 3.42
C CYS A 57 -0.66 -6.24 2.85
N ARG A 58 0.43 -6.98 3.11
CA ARG A 58 0.57 -8.38 2.67
C ARG A 58 -0.45 -9.32 3.29
N GLU A 59 -0.79 -9.16 4.57
CA GLU A 59 -1.86 -9.93 5.24
C GLU A 59 -3.21 -9.77 4.53
N PHE A 60 -3.45 -8.62 3.88
CA PHE A 60 -4.63 -8.32 3.08
C PHE A 60 -4.43 -8.52 1.57
N ASN A 61 -3.43 -9.31 1.17
CA ASN A 61 -3.07 -9.62 -0.21
C ASN A 61 -2.78 -8.38 -1.07
N ILE A 62 -2.17 -7.36 -0.48
CA ILE A 62 -1.69 -6.16 -1.17
C ILE A 62 -0.17 -6.27 -1.29
N GLU A 63 0.31 -6.38 -2.52
CA GLU A 63 1.72 -6.50 -2.86
C GLU A 63 2.20 -5.27 -3.63
N VAL A 64 3.49 -4.94 -3.51
CA VAL A 64 4.13 -3.83 -4.21
C VAL A 64 5.32 -4.33 -5.00
N GLU A 65 5.30 -4.04 -6.29
CA GLU A 65 6.40 -4.32 -7.21
C GLU A 65 6.95 -3.01 -7.77
N SER A 66 8.25 -2.96 -8.05
CA SER A 66 8.90 -1.76 -8.56
C SER A 66 9.90 -2.15 -9.64
N PHE A 67 9.70 -1.61 -10.85
CA PHE A 67 10.55 -1.87 -11.99
C PHE A 67 10.71 -0.66 -12.90
N ILE A 68 11.83 -0.56 -13.58
CA ILE A 68 12.07 0.40 -14.66
C ILE A 68 11.70 -0.27 -15.98
N GLN A 69 10.94 0.43 -16.81
CA GLN A 69 10.56 0.02 -18.16
C GLN A 69 10.42 1.26 -19.06
N ASP A 70 10.99 1.20 -20.27
CA ASP A 70 10.91 2.29 -21.26
C ASP A 70 11.40 3.65 -20.70
N ASP A 71 12.46 3.61 -19.87
CA ASP A 71 13.05 4.76 -19.16
C ASP A 71 12.16 5.42 -18.08
N PHE A 72 11.02 4.82 -17.76
CA PHE A 72 10.18 5.24 -16.63
C PHE A 72 10.29 4.25 -15.46
N CYS A 73 10.22 4.79 -14.25
CA CYS A 73 10.06 4.04 -13.02
C CYS A 73 8.58 3.73 -12.80
N HIS A 74 8.27 2.46 -12.61
CA HIS A 74 6.92 1.97 -12.34
C HIS A 74 6.88 1.37 -10.94
N VAL A 75 5.88 1.77 -10.17
CA VAL A 75 5.52 1.10 -8.91
C VAL A 75 4.09 0.59 -9.03
N VAL A 76 3.95 -0.73 -9.03
CA VAL A 76 2.67 -1.41 -9.19
C VAL A 76 2.22 -1.94 -7.84
N ILE A 77 1.03 -1.53 -7.44
CA ILE A 77 0.32 -2.08 -6.30
C ILE A 77 -0.69 -3.09 -6.84
N SER A 78 -0.63 -4.32 -6.33
CA SER A 78 -1.52 -5.40 -6.73
C SER A 78 -2.34 -5.86 -5.55
N THR A 79 -3.64 -6.02 -5.75
CA THR A 79 -4.56 -6.48 -4.71
C THR A 79 -5.21 -7.80 -5.14
N ASN A 80 -5.04 -8.85 -4.36
CA ASN A 80 -5.47 -10.22 -4.70
C ASN A 80 -4.88 -10.75 -6.03
N GLY A 81 -3.64 -10.38 -6.34
CA GLY A 81 -2.94 -10.81 -7.57
C GLY A 81 -3.35 -10.06 -8.85
N TRP A 82 -4.21 -9.05 -8.74
CA TRP A 82 -4.56 -8.16 -9.85
C TRP A 82 -3.93 -6.80 -9.64
N GLY A 83 -3.18 -6.29 -10.62
CA GLY A 83 -2.64 -4.94 -10.58
C GLY A 83 -3.77 -3.92 -10.46
N SER A 84 -3.82 -3.19 -9.34
CA SER A 84 -4.91 -2.28 -9.00
C SER A 84 -4.53 -0.82 -9.24
N LEU A 85 -3.25 -0.47 -9.07
CA LEU A 85 -2.74 0.88 -9.30
C LEU A 85 -1.27 0.84 -9.77
N SER A 86 -0.92 1.68 -10.76
CA SER A 86 0.47 1.94 -11.12
C SER A 86 0.80 3.42 -10.92
N MET A 87 1.93 3.69 -10.28
CA MET A 87 2.58 5.00 -10.26
C MET A 87 3.70 4.99 -11.30
N GLU A 88 3.80 6.04 -12.10
CA GLU A 88 4.84 6.21 -13.14
C GLU A 88 5.56 7.53 -12.90
N TYR A 89 6.90 7.52 -12.99
CA TYR A 89 7.74 8.71 -12.83
C TYR A 89 9.09 8.53 -13.53
N GLU A 90 9.75 9.63 -13.89
CA GLU A 90 10.97 9.59 -14.72
C GLU A 90 12.25 9.34 -13.91
N ASP A 91 12.43 10.05 -12.80
CA ASP A 91 13.68 9.99 -12.02
C ASP A 91 13.60 8.94 -10.90
N PRO A 92 14.46 7.90 -10.88
CA PRO A 92 14.51 6.88 -9.83
C PRO A 92 14.83 7.44 -8.43
N LEU A 93 15.33 8.67 -8.34
CA LEU A 93 15.60 9.37 -7.08
C LEU A 93 14.40 10.16 -6.55
N THR A 94 13.29 10.20 -7.29
CA THR A 94 12.05 10.84 -6.83
C THR A 94 11.58 10.18 -5.53
N ASP A 95 11.39 10.97 -4.49
CA ASP A 95 10.79 10.52 -3.23
C ASP A 95 9.27 10.34 -3.42
N ILE A 96 8.82 9.09 -3.40
CA ILE A 96 7.41 8.73 -3.61
C ILE A 96 6.68 8.41 -2.31
N SER A 97 7.27 8.71 -1.15
CA SER A 97 6.76 8.25 0.15
C SER A 97 5.29 8.58 0.40
N THR A 98 4.91 9.83 0.12
CA THR A 98 3.55 10.33 0.35
C THR A 98 2.55 9.67 -0.59
N ASP A 99 2.91 9.51 -1.87
CA ASP A 99 2.04 8.92 -2.88
C ASP A 99 1.86 7.43 -2.64
N LEU A 100 2.95 6.71 -2.34
CA LEU A 100 2.91 5.30 -2.00
C LEU A 100 2.14 5.03 -0.70
N ALA A 101 2.42 5.77 0.38
CA ALA A 101 1.64 5.68 1.62
C ALA A 101 0.16 5.97 1.37
N THR A 102 -0.12 6.92 0.49
CA THR A 102 -1.48 7.31 0.17
C THR A 102 -2.24 6.21 -0.54
N ALA A 103 -1.61 5.61 -1.56
CA ALA A 103 -2.17 4.53 -2.34
C ALA A 103 -2.37 3.26 -1.51
N LEU A 104 -1.34 2.83 -0.78
CA LEU A 104 -1.40 1.62 0.05
C LEU A 104 -2.49 1.70 1.12
N TYR A 105 -2.61 2.84 1.79
CA TYR A 105 -3.68 3.03 2.77
C TYR A 105 -5.07 2.91 2.16
N ARG A 106 -5.29 3.42 0.93
CA ARG A 106 -6.61 3.33 0.27
C ARG A 106 -6.97 1.88 -0.06
N GLU A 107 -6.02 1.12 -0.58
CA GLU A 107 -6.21 -0.31 -0.87
C GLU A 107 -6.48 -1.09 0.42
N LEU A 108 -5.66 -0.87 1.46
CA LEU A 108 -5.79 -1.54 2.74
C LEU A 108 -7.14 -1.22 3.41
N PHE A 109 -7.52 0.06 3.43
CA PHE A 109 -8.82 0.50 3.95
C PHE A 109 -9.97 -0.23 3.25
N THR A 110 -9.88 -0.38 1.94
CA THR A 110 -10.89 -1.09 1.14
C THR A 110 -10.94 -2.58 1.48
N GLN A 111 -9.79 -3.25 1.61
CA GLN A 111 -9.74 -4.68 1.91
C GLN A 111 -10.24 -4.99 3.32
N ILE A 112 -9.84 -4.21 4.34
CA ILE A 112 -10.34 -4.37 5.72
C ILE A 112 -11.87 -4.26 5.75
N ARG A 113 -12.43 -3.26 5.05
CA ARG A 113 -13.89 -3.08 4.99
C ARG A 113 -14.62 -4.21 4.28
N LYS A 114 -14.04 -4.74 3.19
CA LYS A 114 -14.61 -5.88 2.47
C LYS A 114 -14.65 -7.12 3.37
N GLN A 115 -13.57 -7.39 4.09
CA GLN A 115 -13.50 -8.54 5.00
C GLN A 115 -14.52 -8.41 6.15
N ASP A 116 -14.65 -7.23 6.75
CA ASP A 116 -15.66 -6.96 7.78
C ASP A 116 -17.10 -7.19 7.27
N PHE A 117 -17.40 -6.72 6.06
CA PHE A 117 -18.70 -6.93 5.43
C PHE A 117 -19.00 -8.42 5.18
N VAL A 118 -18.02 -9.17 4.67
CA VAL A 118 -18.15 -10.62 4.44
C VAL A 118 -18.32 -11.37 5.77
N GLN A 119 -17.54 -11.04 6.80
CA GLN A 119 -17.65 -11.67 8.12
C GLN A 119 -19.00 -11.40 8.80
N LYS A 120 -19.58 -10.20 8.63
CA LYS A 120 -20.90 -9.85 9.17
C LYS A 120 -22.07 -10.49 8.43
N SER A 121 -21.88 -10.90 7.17
CA SER A 121 -22.92 -11.51 6.33
C SER A 121 -22.97 -13.04 6.45
N LEU A 122 -22.02 -13.66 7.14
CA LEU A 122 -22.06 -15.09 7.47
C LEU A 122 -22.96 -15.32 8.70
N PRO A 123 -23.95 -16.25 8.64
CA PRO A 123 -24.75 -16.58 9.80
C PRO A 123 -23.88 -17.22 10.87
N LYS A 124 -24.02 -16.77 12.12
CA LYS A 124 -23.40 -17.42 13.28
C LYS A 124 -23.91 -18.85 13.35
N GLN A 125 -23.01 -19.83 13.19
CA GLN A 125 -23.29 -21.23 13.52
C GLN A 125 -23.45 -21.40 15.03
#